data_AF-W9YX33-F1
#
_entry.id   AF-W9YX33-F1
#
_cell.length_a   1.000
_cell.length_b   1.000
_cell.length_c   1.000
_cell.angle_alpha   90.00
_cell.angle_beta   90.00
_cell.angle_gamma   90.00
#
_symmetry.space_group_name_H-M   'P 1'
#
loop_
_entity.id
_entity.type
_entity.pdbx_description
1 polymer ?
#
loop_
_entity_poly.entity_id
_entity_poly.type
_entity_poly.pdbx_seq_one_letter_code
_entity_poly.pdbx_strand_id
1 'polypeptide(L)'
;MFIRYTVKDISPSQALALVAALALSWIIATIVYRLYFHPLSKYPGPFWARISAFPAYYRTKKQNRHIWFWQLQQKYGSTFRITPDSVLINTPTGLKAIFNNKANVKKAEY
;
A
#
# COMPACT_ATOMS: atom_id res chain seq x y z
N MET A 1 10.34 16.38 -40.46
CA MET A 1 11.62 15.78 -40.88
C MET A 1 12.64 15.63 -39.73
N PHE A 2 12.51 16.34 -38.60
CA PHE A 2 13.50 16.31 -37.49
C PHE A 2 13.35 15.18 -36.45
N ILE A 3 12.19 14.55 -36.32
CA ILE A 3 11.93 13.54 -35.25
C ILE A 3 12.60 12.19 -35.55
N ARG A 4 12.95 11.90 -36.80
CA ARG A 4 13.46 10.58 -37.21
C ARG A 4 14.94 10.32 -36.89
N TYR A 5 15.74 11.35 -36.58
CA TYR A 5 17.16 11.18 -36.27
C TYR A 5 17.41 10.96 -34.78
N THR A 6 16.59 11.55 -33.91
CA THR A 6 16.79 11.50 -32.45
C THR A 6 16.69 10.10 -31.86
N VAL A 7 15.87 9.22 -32.43
CA VAL A 7 15.70 7.83 -31.95
C VAL A 7 16.86 6.92 -32.39
N LYS A 8 17.56 7.27 -33.49
CA LYS A 8 18.61 6.43 -34.06
C LYS A 8 19.94 6.54 -33.31
N ASP A 9 20.12 7.61 -32.54
CA ASP A 9 21.36 7.92 -31.80
C ASP A 9 21.25 7.68 -30.28
N ILE A 10 20.16 7.07 -29.79
CA ILE A 10 20.00 6.76 -28.37
C ILE A 10 20.93 5.60 -28.02
N SER A 11 22.03 5.92 -27.33
CA SER A 11 22.89 4.92 -26.72
C SER A 11 22.06 4.01 -25.79
N PRO A 12 22.30 2.69 -25.75
CA PRO A 12 21.65 1.77 -24.81
C PRO A 12 21.70 2.26 -23.35
N SER A 13 22.76 2.98 -22.97
CA SER A 13 22.89 3.56 -21.62
C SER A 13 21.91 4.71 -21.35
N GLN A 14 21.60 5.53 -22.37
CA GLN A 14 20.62 6.62 -22.25
C GLN A 14 19.19 6.06 -22.19
N ALA A 15 18.89 5.02 -22.96
CA ALA A 15 17.61 4.32 -22.88
C ALA A 15 17.40 3.71 -21.48
N LEU A 16 18.43 3.05 -20.92
CA LEU A 16 18.37 2.49 -19.58
C LEU A 16 18.16 3.57 -18.50
N ALA A 17 18.87 4.70 -18.62
CA ALA A 17 18.72 5.83 -17.72
C ALA A 17 17.30 6.43 -17.75
N LEU A 18 16.70 6.57 -18.94
CA LEU A 18 15.32 7.04 -19.09
C LEU A 18 14.30 6.07 -18.46
N VAL A 19 14.46 4.77 -18.67
CA VAL A 19 13.60 3.75 -18.05
C VAL A 19 13.73 3.78 -16.53
N ALA A 20 14.95 3.88 -16.01
CA ALA A 20 15.19 3.99 -14.58
C ALA A 20 14.57 5.26 -13.98
N ALA A 21 14.71 6.41 -14.65
CA ALA A 21 14.11 7.67 -14.23
C ALA A 21 12.58 7.60 -14.22
N LEU A 22 11.96 7.02 -15.25
CA LEU A 22 10.51 6.82 -15.31
C LEU A 22 10.04 5.89 -14.19
N ALA A 23 10.72 4.76 -13.96
CA ALA A 23 10.40 3.83 -12.88
C ALA A 23 10.47 4.51 -11.51
N LEU A 24 11.54 5.28 -11.25
CA LEU A 24 11.70 6.02 -10.00
C LEU A 24 10.59 7.07 -9.82
N SER A 25 10.27 7.83 -10.87
CA SER A 25 9.20 8.82 -10.82
C SER A 25 7.84 8.18 -10.49
N TRP A 26 7.54 7.02 -11.07
CA TRP A 26 6.31 6.28 -10.83
C TRP A 26 6.24 5.73 -9.40
N ILE A 27 7.35 5.22 -8.87
CA ILE A 27 7.44 4.75 -7.48
C ILE A 27 7.19 5.91 -6.52
N ILE A 28 7.86 7.05 -6.72
CA ILE A 28 7.71 8.23 -5.86
C ILE A 28 6.28 8.76 -5.91
N ALA A 29 5.70 8.89 -7.11
CA ALA A 29 4.31 9.32 -7.29
C ALA A 29 3.34 8.38 -6.55
N THR A 30 3.57 7.07 -6.63
CA THR A 30 2.75 6.06 -5.94
C THR A 30 2.88 6.18 -4.42
N ILE A 31 4.08 6.42 -3.89
CA ILE A 31 4.32 6.61 -2.45
C ILE A 31 3.57 7.85 -1.95
N VAL A 32 3.71 8.98 -2.65
CA VAL A 32 3.03 10.23 -2.30
C VAL A 32 1.50 10.05 -2.34
N TYR A 33 0.99 9.41 -3.38
CA TYR A 33 -0.45 9.08 -3.49
C TYR A 33 -0.93 8.24 -2.31
N ARG A 34 -0.21 7.15 -1.96
CA ARG A 34 -0.60 6.24 -0.87
C ARG A 34 -0.56 6.87 0.52
N LEU A 35 0.34 7.84 0.72
CA LEU A 35 0.52 8.53 1.99
C LEU A 35 -0.48 9.66 2.21
N TYR A 36 -0.81 10.44 1.18
CA TYR A 36 -1.62 11.65 1.34
C TYR A 36 -3.03 11.52 0.73
N PHE A 37 -3.11 11.08 -0.52
CA PHE A 37 -4.36 11.14 -1.30
C PHE A 37 -5.23 9.88 -1.20
N HIS A 38 -4.67 8.77 -0.75
CA HIS A 38 -5.41 7.51 -0.63
C HIS A 38 -6.51 7.61 0.44
N PRO A 39 -7.73 7.09 0.23
CA PRO A 39 -8.83 7.20 1.20
C PRO A 39 -8.52 6.58 2.58
N LEU A 40 -7.57 5.64 2.62
CA LEU A 40 -7.09 5.03 3.87
C LEU A 40 -5.92 5.79 4.52
N SER A 41 -5.49 6.95 3.99
CA SER A 41 -4.41 7.78 4.57
C SER A 41 -4.77 8.34 5.95
N LYS A 42 -6.07 8.56 6.19
CA LYS A 42 -6.63 9.02 7.48
C LYS A 42 -6.40 8.06 8.64
N TYR A 43 -6.11 6.78 8.37
CA TYR A 43 -5.89 5.79 9.41
C TYR A 43 -4.42 5.73 9.82
N PRO A 44 -4.12 5.75 11.12
CA PRO A 44 -2.76 5.63 11.60
C PRO A 44 -2.21 4.23 11.32
N GLY A 45 -0.89 4.10 11.19
CA GLY A 45 -0.25 2.81 11.01
C GLY A 45 1.25 2.93 10.75
N PRO A 46 1.99 1.82 10.77
CA PRO A 46 3.42 1.81 10.50
C PRO A 46 3.73 2.45 9.14
N PHE A 47 4.77 3.29 9.08
CA PHE A 47 5.15 3.99 7.87
C PHE A 47 5.30 3.05 6.66
N TRP A 48 6.04 1.96 6.83
CA TRP A 48 6.24 0.96 5.78
C TRP A 48 4.94 0.24 5.37
N ALA A 49 4.00 0.05 6.29
CA ALA A 49 2.71 -0.57 6.02
C ALA A 49 1.77 0.34 5.21
N ARG A 50 1.95 1.68 5.31
CA ARG A 50 1.23 2.65 4.48
C ARG A 50 1.72 2.66 3.03
N ILE A 51 2.99 2.30 2.82
CA ILE A 51 3.65 2.33 1.50
C ILE A 51 3.54 0.98 0.78
N SER A 52 3.77 -0.13 1.49
CA SER A 52 3.84 -1.47 0.92
C SER A 52 3.27 -2.54 1.84
N ALA A 53 2.79 -3.64 1.27
CA ALA A 53 2.36 -4.83 2.01
C ALA A 53 3.54 -5.68 2.53
N PHE A 54 4.78 -5.32 2.18
CA PHE A 54 5.97 -6.06 2.56
C PHE A 54 6.13 -6.32 4.08
N PRO A 55 5.89 -5.35 4.99
CA PRO A 55 5.98 -5.62 6.42
C PRO A 55 5.00 -6.69 6.88
N ALA A 56 3.77 -6.67 6.36
CA ALA A 56 2.78 -7.68 6.66
C ALA A 56 3.23 -9.04 6.13
N TYR A 57 3.70 -9.12 4.87
CA TYR A 57 4.25 -10.33 4.28
C TYR A 57 5.39 -10.92 5.12
N TYR A 58 6.37 -10.10 5.51
CA TYR A 58 7.49 -10.52 6.33
C TYR A 58 7.08 -11.09 7.70
N ARG A 59 6.11 -10.45 8.37
CA ARG A 59 5.55 -10.94 9.65
C ARG A 59 4.77 -12.25 9.49
N THR A 60 4.22 -12.48 8.30
CA THR A 60 3.55 -13.75 7.94
C THR A 60 4.57 -14.86 7.76
N LYS A 61 5.65 -14.58 7.03
CA LYS A 61 6.76 -15.51 6.84
C LYS A 61 7.40 -15.89 8.17
N LYS A 62 7.45 -14.95 9.13
CA LYS A 62 7.88 -15.19 10.52
C LYS A 62 6.82 -15.81 11.43
N GLN A 63 5.64 -16.12 10.92
CA GLN A 63 4.50 -16.70 11.66
C GLN A 63 4.07 -15.90 12.91
N ASN A 64 4.41 -14.61 12.98
CA ASN A 64 4.14 -13.74 14.12
C ASN A 64 3.21 -12.56 13.80
N ARG A 65 2.43 -12.67 12.71
CA ARG A 65 1.50 -11.63 12.26
C ARG A 65 0.46 -11.26 13.32
N HIS A 66 -0.06 -12.23 14.08
CA HIS A 66 -1.03 -11.99 15.15
C HIS A 66 -0.43 -11.17 16.30
N ILE A 67 0.79 -11.48 16.73
CA ILE A 67 1.53 -10.71 17.76
C ILE A 67 1.78 -9.29 17.26
N TRP A 68 2.17 -9.16 15.99
CA TRP A 68 2.37 -7.86 15.38
C TRP A 68 1.08 -7.03 15.36
N PHE A 69 -0.06 -7.61 14.99
CA PHE A 69 -1.35 -6.91 15.06
C PHE A 69 -1.72 -6.48 16.48
N TRP A 70 -1.50 -7.34 17.47
CA TRP A 70 -1.70 -6.98 18.87
C TRP A 70 -0.83 -5.78 19.28
N GLN A 71 0.46 -5.78 18.96
CA GLN A 71 1.37 -4.65 19.24
C GLN A 71 0.92 -3.36 18.53
N LEU A 72 0.47 -3.47 17.28
CA LEU A 72 -0.05 -2.32 16.54
C LEU A 72 -1.34 -1.78 17.15
N GLN A 73 -2.21 -2.65 17.62
CA GLN A 73 -3.44 -2.26 18.31
C GLN A 73 -3.13 -1.51 19.61
N GLN A 74 -2.13 -1.94 20.38
CA GLN A 74 -1.70 -1.22 21.57
C GLN A 74 -1.14 0.18 21.23
N LYS A 75 -0.46 0.32 20.09
CA LYS A 75 0.20 1.58 19.68
C LYS A 75 -0.72 2.58 18.98
N TYR A 76 -1.60 2.11 18.11
CA TYR A 76 -2.43 2.95 17.23
C TYR A 76 -3.93 2.90 17.58
N GLY A 77 -4.32 2.06 18.54
CA GLY A 77 -5.69 1.91 18.99
C GLY A 77 -6.48 0.85 18.22
N SER A 78 -7.80 0.92 18.30
CA SER A 78 -8.73 -0.09 17.77
C SER A 78 -8.82 -0.14 16.25
N THR A 79 -8.37 0.90 15.54
CA THR A 79 -8.41 0.96 14.07
C THR A 79 -7.10 1.47 13.51
N PHE A 80 -6.43 0.66 12.69
CA PHE A 80 -5.12 1.01 12.12
C PHE A 80 -4.87 0.34 10.77
N ARG A 81 -4.01 0.95 9.97
CA ARG A 81 -3.65 0.49 8.63
C ARG A 81 -2.54 -0.57 8.69
N ILE A 82 -2.76 -1.70 8.02
CA ILE A 82 -1.82 -2.85 7.99
C ILE A 82 -1.13 -3.03 6.64
N THR A 83 -1.76 -2.59 5.55
CA THR A 83 -1.22 -2.55 4.19
C THR A 83 -1.74 -1.28 3.50
N PRO A 84 -1.25 -0.91 2.31
CA PRO A 84 -1.72 0.29 1.62
C PRO A 84 -3.23 0.27 1.34
N ASP A 85 -3.77 -0.92 1.12
CA ASP A 85 -5.13 -1.23 0.68
C ASP A 85 -6.03 -1.81 1.80
N SER A 86 -5.48 -2.14 2.97
CA SER A 86 -6.24 -2.76 4.06
C SER A 86 -6.07 -2.05 5.41
N VAL A 87 -7.18 -1.97 6.15
CA VAL A 87 -7.25 -1.47 7.52
C VAL A 87 -7.82 -2.57 8.42
N LEU A 88 -7.25 -2.69 9.62
CA LEU A 88 -7.75 -3.55 10.67
C LEU A 88 -8.68 -2.74 11.57
N ILE A 89 -9.89 -3.25 11.78
CA ILE A 89 -10.92 -2.64 12.63
C ILE A 89 -11.27 -3.64 13.73
N ASN A 90 -10.92 -3.31 14.97
CA ASN A 90 -11.25 -4.11 16.15
C ASN A 90 -12.23 -3.33 17.05
N THR A 91 -13.45 -3.14 16.57
CA THR A 91 -14.53 -2.50 17.33
C THR A 91 -15.85 -3.28 17.21
N PRO A 92 -16.71 -3.30 18.24
CA PRO A 92 -18.02 -3.95 18.15
C PRO A 92 -18.91 -3.34 17.05
N THR A 93 -18.82 -2.02 16.86
CA THR A 93 -19.54 -1.29 15.82
C THR A 93 -19.06 -1.70 14.43
N GLY A 94 -17.74 -1.81 14.22
CA GLY A 94 -17.17 -2.27 12.95
C GLY A 94 -17.59 -3.70 12.62
N LEU A 95 -17.60 -4.60 13.61
CA LEU A 95 -18.08 -5.97 13.45
C LEU A 95 -19.54 -5.97 12.96
N LYS A 96 -20.43 -5.25 13.65
CA LYS A 96 -21.84 -5.13 13.24
C LYS A 96 -21.97 -4.51 11.85
N ALA A 97 -21.21 -3.47 11.52
CA ALA A 97 -21.29 -2.79 10.24
C ALA A 97 -20.83 -3.67 9.06
N ILE A 98 -19.83 -4.52 9.25
CA ILE A 98 -19.28 -5.39 8.20
C ILE A 98 -20.12 -6.67 8.05
N PHE A 99 -20.57 -7.27 9.16
CA PHE A 99 -21.25 -8.57 9.12
C PHE A 99 -22.79 -8.49 9.10
N ASN A 100 -23.37 -7.29 9.04
CA ASN A 100 -24.82 -7.15 8.88
C ASN A 100 -25.27 -7.59 7.48
N ASN A 101 -26.43 -8.25 7.37
CA ASN A 101 -26.98 -8.73 6.08
C ASN A 101 -27.26 -7.61 5.06
N LYS A 102 -27.39 -6.35 5.53
CA LYS A 102 -27.59 -5.16 4.69
C LYS A 102 -26.29 -4.35 4.47
N ALA A 103 -25.13 -4.88 4.85
CA ALA A 103 -23.87 -4.18 4.74
C ALA A 103 -23.42 -4.04 3.28
N ASN A 104 -22.88 -2.87 2.90
CA ASN A 104 -22.27 -2.62 1.59
C ASN A 104 -20.83 -3.16 1.53
N VAL A 105 -20.65 -4.46 1.82
CA VAL A 105 -19.36 -5.13 1.75
C VAL A 105 -19.52 -6.47 1.04
N LYS A 106 -18.53 -6.85 0.22
CA LYS A 106 -18.46 -8.16 -0.42
C LYS A 106 -17.43 -9.02 0.33
N LYS A 107 -17.79 -10.25 0.67
CA LYS A 107 -16.84 -11.23 1.20
C LYS A 107 -15.76 -11.51 0.14
N ALA A 108 -14.50 -11.59 0.56
CA ALA A 108 -13.43 -11.97 -0.35
C ALA A 108 -13.69 -13.38 -0.91
N GLU A 109 -13.49 -13.55 -2.22
CA GLU A 109 -13.45 -14.86 -2.86
C GLU A 109 -12.04 -15.43 -2.62
N TYR A 110 -11.98 -16.67 -2.11
CA TYR A 110 -10.73 -17.37 -1.78
C TYR A 110 -10.42 -18.42 -2.83
#